data_AF-A0A7C9EMQ5-F1
#
_entry.id   AF-A0A7C9EMQ5-F1
#
_cell.length_a   1.000
_cell.length_b   1.000
_cell.length_c   1.000
_cell.angle_alpha   90.00
_cell.angle_beta   90.00
_cell.angle_gamma   90.00
#
_symmetry.space_group_name_H-M   'P 1'
#
loop_
_entity.id
_entity.type
_entity.pdbx_description
1 polymer ?
#
loop_
_entity_poly.entity_id
_entity_poly.type
_entity_poly.pdbx_seq_one_letter_code
_entity_poly.pdbx_strand_id
1 'polypeptide(L)'
;LLANPGDSEFNRLAVNVKLVADVEHAMDVSKRDFLPVPKVDSSVVVIRPKAEIPSVDLNEWCAFTRTCFSKKNKTLGATFKQKKKLAELMKISNLMDTGLSEADFIVPHLSDVNDEYKDANEEDDVGVSANMNSPRFCLEKMMVLFKEKVITILRSSGFEDKRPSKLSVEELLCLLSLFNQHKIYFHNKKDASYAELASSFDP
;
A
#
# COMPACT_ATOMS: atom_id res chain seq x y z
N LEU A 1 -12.28 -11.20 8.07
CA LEU A 1 -13.31 -10.25 7.59
C LEU A 1 -13.81 -9.35 8.71
N LEU A 2 -14.19 -9.95 9.84
CA LEU A 2 -14.84 -9.25 10.97
C LEU A 2 -13.86 -8.49 11.90
N ALA A 3 -12.60 -8.91 11.93
CA ALA A 3 -11.57 -8.37 12.82
C ALA A 3 -11.51 -6.83 12.82
N ASN A 4 -11.35 -6.25 14.00
CA ASN A 4 -11.23 -4.82 14.24
C ASN A 4 -9.77 -4.37 14.32
N PRO A 5 -9.49 -3.06 14.14
CA PRO A 5 -8.16 -2.53 14.35
C PRO A 5 -7.60 -2.97 15.71
N GLY A 6 -6.43 -3.60 15.65
CA GLY A 6 -5.71 -4.12 16.80
C GLY A 6 -5.88 -5.61 17.08
N ASP A 7 -6.85 -6.27 16.47
CA ASP A 7 -7.00 -7.72 16.55
C ASP A 7 -5.87 -8.43 15.79
N SER A 8 -5.52 -9.64 16.25
CA SER A 8 -4.51 -10.48 15.61
C SER A 8 -4.89 -10.80 14.15
N GLU A 9 -6.18 -11.01 13.87
CA GLU A 9 -6.70 -11.33 12.54
C GLU A 9 -6.97 -10.09 11.67
N PHE A 10 -6.78 -8.88 12.20
CA PHE A 10 -6.95 -7.66 11.40
C PHE A 10 -5.91 -7.63 10.28
N ASN A 11 -6.39 -7.59 9.05
CA ASN A 11 -5.59 -7.75 7.85
C ASN A 11 -6.16 -6.93 6.69
N ARG A 12 -5.43 -6.92 5.57
CA ARG A 12 -5.82 -6.17 4.37
C ARG A 12 -7.22 -6.51 3.88
N LEU A 13 -7.62 -7.79 3.95
CA LEU A 13 -8.95 -8.22 3.52
C LEU A 13 -10.04 -7.62 4.41
N ALA A 14 -9.86 -7.63 5.73
CA ALA A 14 -10.79 -7.01 6.67
C ALA A 14 -10.94 -5.50 6.39
N VAL A 15 -9.83 -4.78 6.18
CA VAL A 15 -9.82 -3.35 5.85
C VAL A 15 -10.57 -3.06 4.56
N ASN A 16 -10.27 -3.80 3.48
CA ASN A 16 -10.88 -3.55 2.17
C ASN A 16 -12.38 -3.84 2.16
N VAL A 17 -12.82 -4.90 2.84
CA VAL A 17 -14.25 -5.19 2.93
C VAL A 17 -14.97 -4.15 3.78
N LYS A 18 -14.39 -3.75 4.93
CA LYS A 18 -14.96 -2.71 5.81
C LYS A 18 -15.07 -1.33 5.15
N LEU A 19 -14.27 -1.05 4.12
CA LEU A 19 -14.42 0.18 3.33
C LEU A 19 -15.77 0.23 2.61
N VAL A 20 -16.21 -0.89 2.02
CA VAL A 20 -17.33 -0.94 1.06
C VAL A 20 -18.59 -1.62 1.60
N ALA A 21 -18.47 -2.39 2.68
CA ALA A 21 -19.57 -3.19 3.22
C ALA A 21 -19.47 -3.34 4.73
N ASP A 22 -20.63 -3.52 5.36
CA ASP A 22 -20.76 -4.00 6.72
C ASP A 22 -20.81 -5.53 6.72
N VAL A 23 -20.12 -6.15 7.67
CA VAL A 23 -20.01 -7.62 7.77
C VAL A 23 -20.43 -8.07 9.15
N GLU A 24 -21.33 -9.04 9.20
CA GLU A 24 -21.81 -9.67 10.42
C GLU A 24 -21.54 -11.18 10.38
N HIS A 25 -21.19 -11.74 11.54
CA HIS A 25 -21.15 -13.18 11.73
C HIS A 25 -22.56 -13.68 12.00
N ALA A 26 -23.05 -14.61 11.19
CA ALA A 26 -24.38 -15.17 11.37
C ALA A 26 -24.35 -16.41 12.28
N MET A 27 -23.50 -17.37 11.95
CA MET A 27 -23.32 -18.60 12.72
C MET A 27 -22.05 -19.34 12.30
N ASP A 28 -21.57 -20.22 13.18
CA ASP A 28 -20.57 -21.23 12.82
C ASP A 28 -21.24 -22.52 12.36
N VAL A 29 -20.61 -23.20 11.40
CA VAL A 29 -21.08 -24.46 10.82
C VAL A 29 -19.97 -25.49 10.98
N SER A 30 -20.27 -26.60 11.64
CA SER A 30 -19.25 -27.63 11.87
C SER A 30 -18.93 -28.34 10.56
N LYS A 31 -17.68 -28.72 10.37
CA LYS A 31 -17.28 -29.61 9.25
C LYS A 31 -18.11 -30.91 9.19
N ARG A 32 -18.66 -31.36 10.31
CA ARG A 32 -19.50 -32.57 10.38
C ARG A 32 -20.84 -32.43 9.67
N ASP A 33 -21.27 -31.20 9.38
CA ASP A 33 -22.53 -30.90 8.70
C ASP A 33 -22.42 -31.02 7.16
N PHE A 34 -21.23 -31.34 6.64
CA PHE A 34 -20.94 -31.44 5.21
C PHE A 34 -20.65 -32.87 4.75
N LEU A 35 -20.98 -33.16 3.48
CA LEU A 35 -20.71 -34.44 2.82
C LEU A 35 -20.09 -34.18 1.43
N PRO A 36 -18.82 -34.56 1.17
CA PRO A 36 -17.86 -35.17 2.10
C PRO A 36 -17.37 -34.18 3.18
N VAL A 37 -16.93 -34.72 4.33
CA VAL A 37 -16.46 -33.93 5.48
C VAL A 37 -15.14 -33.18 5.14
N PRO A 38 -15.10 -31.84 5.22
CA PRO A 38 -13.90 -31.05 4.98
C PRO A 38 -12.92 -31.07 6.17
N LYS A 39 -11.73 -30.49 5.99
CA LYS A 39 -10.67 -30.44 7.01
C LYS A 39 -10.91 -29.41 8.11
N VAL A 40 -11.65 -28.34 7.81
CA VAL A 40 -11.83 -27.16 8.67
C VAL A 40 -13.30 -26.85 8.84
N ASP A 41 -13.65 -26.22 9.96
CA ASP A 41 -14.99 -25.68 10.18
C ASP A 41 -15.25 -24.45 9.29
N SER A 42 -16.52 -24.11 9.11
CA SER A 42 -16.96 -22.98 8.29
C SER A 42 -17.72 -21.97 9.15
N SER A 43 -17.85 -20.75 8.65
CA SER A 43 -18.72 -19.73 9.24
C SER A 43 -19.57 -19.09 8.16
N VAL A 44 -20.83 -18.81 8.47
CA VAL A 44 -21.73 -18.03 7.62
C VAL A 44 -21.59 -16.57 8.01
N VAL A 45 -21.36 -15.70 7.03
CA VAL A 45 -21.28 -14.25 7.21
C VAL A 45 -22.31 -13.57 6.33
N VAL A 46 -22.87 -12.48 6.82
CA VAL A 46 -23.73 -11.59 6.04
C VAL A 46 -22.89 -10.37 5.66
N ILE A 47 -22.81 -10.09 4.36
CA ILE A 47 -22.12 -8.91 3.83
C ILE A 47 -23.19 -7.98 3.26
N ARG A 48 -23.29 -6.76 3.79
CA ARG A 48 -24.22 -5.73 3.32
C ARG A 48 -23.40 -4.57 2.73
N PRO A 49 -23.45 -4.35 1.40
CA PRO A 49 -22.83 -3.18 0.80
C PRO A 49 -23.34 -1.90 1.45
N LYS A 50 -22.43 -0.97 1.73
CA LYS A 50 -22.80 0.33 2.31
C LYS A 50 -23.54 1.17 1.27
N ALA A 51 -24.56 1.90 1.72
CA ALA A 51 -25.31 2.81 0.85
C ALA A 51 -24.43 3.96 0.33
N GLU A 52 -23.51 4.43 1.18
CA GLU A 52 -22.54 5.46 0.83
C GLU A 52 -21.13 4.92 1.11
N ILE A 53 -20.29 4.89 0.07
CA ILE A 53 -18.86 4.59 0.21
C ILE A 53 -18.06 5.89 0.11
N PRO A 54 -16.94 6.02 0.84
CA PRO A 54 -16.07 7.18 0.71
C PRO A 54 -15.65 7.38 -0.75
N SER A 55 -15.65 8.65 -1.21
CA SER A 55 -15.16 9.01 -2.55
C SER A 55 -13.65 8.85 -2.61
N VAL A 56 -13.20 7.63 -2.85
CA VAL A 56 -11.79 7.25 -2.99
C VAL A 56 -11.64 6.38 -4.23
N ASP A 57 -10.56 6.60 -4.98
CA ASP A 57 -10.17 5.69 -6.06
C ASP A 57 -9.83 4.31 -5.46
N LEU A 58 -10.62 3.29 -5.83
CA LEU A 58 -10.49 1.96 -5.26
C LEU A 58 -9.17 1.28 -5.66
N ASN A 59 -8.61 1.60 -6.83
CA ASN A 59 -7.33 1.05 -7.26
C ASN A 59 -6.19 1.67 -6.44
N GLU A 60 -6.25 2.98 -6.24
CA GLU A 60 -5.33 3.71 -5.37
C GLU A 60 -5.40 3.20 -3.93
N TRP A 61 -6.61 3.03 -3.39
CA TRP A 61 -6.83 2.44 -2.07
C TRP A 61 -6.25 1.02 -1.97
N CYS A 62 -6.51 0.16 -2.95
CA CYS A 62 -6.01 -1.21 -2.94
C CYS A 62 -4.48 -1.29 -3.02
N ALA A 63 -3.84 -0.38 -3.77
CA ALA A 63 -2.39 -0.29 -3.87
C ALA A 63 -1.76 0.26 -2.58
N PHE A 64 -2.39 1.28 -1.98
CA PHE A 64 -2.01 1.84 -0.70
C PHE A 64 -2.07 0.79 0.41
N THR A 65 -3.22 0.12 0.59
CA THR A 65 -3.38 -0.90 1.64
C THR A 65 -2.49 -2.12 1.39
N ARG A 66 -2.16 -2.46 0.14
CA ARG A 66 -1.14 -3.47 -0.18
C ARG A 66 0.23 -3.08 0.39
N THR A 67 0.62 -1.82 0.24
CA THR A 67 1.89 -1.31 0.77
C THR A 67 1.89 -1.34 2.30
N CYS A 68 0.86 -0.77 2.94
CA CYS A 68 0.75 -0.71 4.40
C CYS A 68 0.72 -2.10 5.04
N PHE A 69 -0.09 -3.03 4.52
CA PHE A 69 -0.30 -4.34 5.16
C PHE A 69 0.72 -5.42 4.77
N SER A 70 1.74 -5.09 3.95
CA SER A 70 2.84 -6.01 3.61
C SER A 70 3.55 -6.55 4.86
N LYS A 71 3.83 -5.67 5.83
CA LYS A 71 4.31 -6.02 7.17
C LYS A 71 3.45 -5.29 8.20
N LYS A 72 2.21 -5.74 8.40
CA LYS A 72 1.19 -5.05 9.22
C LYS A 72 1.62 -4.68 10.66
N ASN A 73 2.64 -5.36 11.20
CA ASN A 73 3.18 -5.13 12.54
C ASN A 73 4.44 -4.25 12.57
N LYS A 74 5.03 -3.87 11.44
CA LYS A 74 6.08 -2.82 11.40
C LYS A 74 5.40 -1.45 11.35
N THR A 75 6.09 -0.41 11.82
CA THR A 75 5.56 0.96 11.78
C THR A 75 5.49 1.46 10.33
N LEU A 76 4.59 2.40 10.04
CA LEU A 76 4.50 2.99 8.71
C LEU A 76 5.80 3.70 8.33
N GLY A 77 6.46 4.39 9.27
CA GLY A 77 7.78 4.97 9.06
C GLY A 77 8.81 3.93 8.60
N ALA A 78 8.86 2.75 9.22
CA ALA A 78 9.76 1.68 8.80
C ALA A 78 9.42 1.13 7.41
N THR A 79 8.12 1.00 7.09
CA THR A 79 7.66 0.54 5.77
C THR A 79 8.05 1.53 4.66
N PHE A 80 7.82 2.83 4.88
CA PHE A 80 8.06 3.88 3.89
C PHE A 80 9.52 4.37 3.81
N LYS A 81 10.41 3.96 4.74
CA LYS A 81 11.86 4.19 4.62
C LYS A 81 12.56 3.21 3.65
N GLN A 82 11.88 2.16 3.21
CA GLN A 82 12.47 1.13 2.34
C GLN A 82 12.81 1.69 0.95
N LYS A 83 14.09 1.57 0.54
CA LYS A 83 14.61 2.10 -0.73
C LYS A 83 13.82 1.63 -1.96
N LYS A 84 13.49 0.32 -2.03
CA LYS A 84 12.68 -0.26 -3.13
C LYS A 84 11.29 0.38 -3.21
N LYS A 85 10.64 0.60 -2.07
CA LYS A 85 9.30 1.20 -2.02
C LYS A 85 9.33 2.68 -2.37
N LEU A 86 10.32 3.42 -1.89
CA LEU A 86 10.51 4.82 -2.26
C LEU A 86 10.75 4.98 -3.77
N ALA A 87 11.57 4.11 -4.37
CA ALA A 87 11.81 4.14 -5.81
C ALA A 87 10.54 3.84 -6.63
N GLU A 88 9.74 2.86 -6.20
CA GLU A 88 8.45 2.54 -6.82
C GLU A 88 7.48 3.74 -6.75
N LEU A 89 7.30 4.33 -5.57
CA LEU A 89 6.40 5.48 -5.37
C LEU A 89 6.88 6.72 -6.13
N MET A 90 8.19 6.98 -6.16
CA MET A 90 8.76 8.07 -6.95
C MET A 90 8.48 7.87 -8.43
N LYS A 91 8.66 6.65 -8.97
CA LYS A 91 8.35 6.34 -10.37
C LYS A 91 6.89 6.64 -10.70
N ILE A 92 5.96 6.16 -9.87
CA ILE A 92 4.51 6.38 -10.07
C ILE A 92 4.17 7.87 -10.00
N SER A 93 4.71 8.58 -9.01
CA SER A 93 4.44 10.00 -8.77
C SER A 93 4.95 10.88 -9.93
N ASN A 94 6.16 10.61 -10.44
CA ASN A 94 6.74 11.35 -11.56
C ASN A 94 5.99 11.09 -12.88
N LEU A 95 5.52 9.86 -13.10
CA LEU A 95 4.77 9.47 -14.29
C LEU A 95 3.41 10.20 -14.37
N MET A 96 2.80 10.51 -13.22
CA MET A 96 1.57 11.30 -13.14
C MET A 96 1.79 12.80 -13.36
N ASP A 97 3.00 13.33 -13.12
CA ASP A 97 3.28 14.77 -13.15
C ASP A 97 3.86 15.24 -14.50
N THR A 98 4.54 14.37 -15.25
CA THR A 98 5.33 14.78 -16.43
C THR A 98 4.93 14.14 -17.77
N GLY A 99 4.09 13.09 -17.80
CA GLY A 99 3.69 12.45 -19.05
C GLY A 99 4.83 11.77 -19.84
N LEU A 100 6.05 11.70 -19.30
CA LEU A 100 7.23 11.14 -19.97
C LEU A 100 7.22 9.61 -20.03
N SER A 101 7.89 9.07 -21.05
CA SER A 101 7.93 7.66 -21.44
C SER A 101 8.79 6.80 -20.51
N GLU A 102 8.47 5.51 -20.41
CA GLU A 102 9.21 4.48 -19.64
C GLU A 102 10.70 4.38 -20.02
N ALA A 103 11.09 4.87 -21.18
CA ALA A 103 12.44 4.73 -21.73
C ALA A 103 13.53 5.55 -21.01
N ASP A 104 13.17 6.58 -20.24
CA ASP A 104 14.16 7.48 -19.60
C ASP A 104 14.59 7.04 -18.19
N PHE A 105 13.94 6.03 -17.62
CA PHE A 105 14.29 5.48 -16.29
C PHE A 105 14.81 4.05 -16.41
N ILE A 106 16.02 3.90 -16.94
CA ILE A 106 16.85 2.72 -16.66
C ILE A 106 17.27 2.82 -15.19
N VAL A 107 16.40 2.37 -14.29
CA VAL A 107 16.84 1.91 -12.97
C VAL A 107 17.67 0.66 -13.24
N PRO A 108 18.98 0.61 -12.91
CA PRO A 108 19.77 -0.59 -13.10
C PRO A 108 19.08 -1.77 -12.42
N HIS A 109 18.81 -2.79 -13.24
CA HIS A 109 18.22 -4.09 -12.95
C HIS A 109 18.29 -4.52 -11.47
N LEU A 110 17.15 -4.45 -10.76
CA LEU A 110 16.95 -5.05 -9.42
C LEU A 110 16.33 -6.46 -9.53
N SER A 111 16.79 -7.27 -10.48
CA SER A 111 16.34 -8.66 -10.64
C SER A 111 16.94 -9.63 -9.62
N ASP A 112 17.98 -9.26 -8.88
CA ASP A 112 18.63 -10.14 -7.91
C ASP A 112 18.58 -9.59 -6.48
N VAL A 113 17.37 -9.43 -5.94
CA VAL A 113 17.20 -9.49 -4.49
C VAL A 113 16.09 -10.49 -4.22
N ASN A 114 16.52 -11.75 -4.04
CA ASN A 114 15.74 -12.79 -3.42
C ASN A 114 15.08 -12.24 -2.15
N ASP A 115 13.83 -12.63 -1.93
CA ASP A 115 13.01 -12.33 -0.75
C ASP A 115 13.55 -13.06 0.51
N GLU A 116 14.85 -12.96 0.79
CA GLU A 116 15.42 -13.33 2.07
C GLU A 116 15.57 -12.10 2.95
N TYR A 117 14.63 -12.01 3.87
CA TYR A 117 14.61 -11.11 5.00
C TYR A 117 15.93 -11.20 5.79
N LYS A 118 16.73 -10.14 5.76
CA LYS A 118 17.58 -9.75 6.89
C LYS A 118 17.34 -8.29 7.24
N ASP A 119 16.81 -8.11 8.43
CA ASP A 119 16.76 -6.84 9.16
C ASP A 119 18.21 -6.47 9.47
N ALA A 120 18.69 -5.39 8.86
CA ALA A 120 19.84 -4.67 9.36
C ALA A 120 19.41 -3.22 9.45
N ASN A 121 19.46 -2.67 10.66
CA ASN A 121 19.56 -1.23 10.84
C ASN A 121 20.88 -0.83 10.18
N GLU A 122 20.86 -0.50 8.89
CA GLU A 122 21.95 0.23 8.26
C GLU A 122 21.63 1.71 8.44
N GLU A 123 22.26 2.27 9.47
CA GLU A 123 22.65 3.67 9.45
C GLU A 123 23.63 3.83 8.28
N ASP A 124 23.11 4.16 7.10
CA ASP A 124 23.94 4.55 5.97
C ASP A 124 24.57 5.92 6.30
N ASP A 125 25.75 5.87 6.92
CA ASP A 125 26.76 6.93 6.87
C ASP A 125 27.24 7.05 5.42
N VAL A 126 26.73 8.05 4.70
CA VAL A 126 27.17 8.32 3.32
C VAL A 126 28.35 9.29 3.38
N GLY A 127 29.55 8.71 3.35
CA GLY A 127 30.79 9.43 3.08
C GLY A 127 30.71 10.20 1.77
N VAL A 128 30.78 11.54 1.87
CA VAL A 128 30.69 12.46 0.74
C VAL A 128 32.01 12.43 -0.05
N SER A 129 31.98 11.83 -1.24
CA SER A 129 32.96 12.11 -2.30
C SER A 129 32.23 12.60 -3.55
N ALA A 130 32.14 13.92 -3.66
CA ALA A 130 31.34 14.62 -4.65
C ALA A 130 32.10 14.79 -5.98
N ASN A 131 31.59 14.17 -7.05
CA ASN A 131 31.81 14.65 -8.41
C ASN A 131 30.47 15.25 -8.90
N MET A 132 30.41 16.58 -8.99
CA MET A 132 29.16 17.35 -9.08
C MET A 132 28.37 17.19 -10.38
N ASN A 133 28.89 16.47 -11.39
CA ASN A 133 28.30 16.43 -12.74
C ASN A 133 27.85 15.03 -13.22
N SER A 134 27.62 14.08 -12.31
CA SER A 134 27.13 12.74 -12.70
C SER A 134 25.59 12.64 -12.61
N PRO A 135 24.89 12.12 -13.65
CA PRO A 135 23.44 11.86 -13.61
C PRO A 135 23.00 11.01 -12.41
N ARG A 136 23.88 10.12 -11.93
CA ARG A 136 23.61 9.27 -10.75
C ARG A 136 23.45 10.08 -9.47
N PHE A 137 24.26 11.12 -9.31
CA PHE A 137 24.23 11.99 -8.12
C PHE A 137 22.93 12.78 -8.03
N CYS A 138 22.38 13.21 -9.18
CA CYS A 138 21.10 13.91 -9.22
C CYS A 138 19.94 13.01 -8.77
N LEU A 139 19.88 11.76 -9.28
CA LEU A 139 18.85 10.80 -8.89
C LEU A 139 18.91 10.44 -7.41
N GLU A 140 20.12 10.27 -6.86
CA GLU A 140 20.32 10.00 -5.45
C GLU A 140 19.84 11.16 -4.58
N LYS A 141 20.17 12.40 -4.95
CA LYS A 141 19.68 13.60 -4.27
C LYS A 141 18.15 13.71 -4.35
N MET A 142 17.54 13.42 -5.50
CA MET A 142 16.09 13.38 -5.65
C MET A 142 15.46 12.33 -4.72
N MET A 143 16.07 11.15 -4.60
CA MET A 143 15.60 10.08 -3.73
C MET A 143 15.63 10.49 -2.25
N VAL A 144 16.68 11.18 -1.81
CA VAL A 144 16.80 11.71 -0.45
C VAL A 144 15.68 12.73 -0.18
N LEU A 145 15.48 13.70 -1.07
CA LEU A 145 14.41 14.70 -0.92
C LEU A 145 13.02 14.07 -0.91
N PHE A 146 12.78 13.06 -1.75
CA PHE A 146 11.51 12.34 -1.78
C PHE A 146 11.28 11.53 -0.51
N LYS A 147 12.32 10.85 0.01
CA LYS A 147 12.29 10.17 1.30
C LYS A 147 11.93 11.16 2.41
N GLU A 148 12.61 12.29 2.48
CA GLU A 148 12.33 13.33 3.48
C GLU A 148 10.89 13.84 3.37
N LYS A 149 10.38 14.05 2.15
CA LYS A 149 8.98 14.44 1.92
C LYS A 149 8.00 13.40 2.47
N VAL A 150 8.18 12.11 2.13
CA VAL A 150 7.33 11.01 2.62
C VAL A 150 7.36 10.92 4.15
N ILE A 151 8.54 10.99 4.76
CA ILE A 151 8.69 10.91 6.21
C ILE A 151 8.13 12.15 6.92
N THR A 152 8.27 13.33 6.32
CA THR A 152 7.67 14.58 6.84
C THR A 152 6.16 14.49 6.87
N ILE A 153 5.52 13.94 5.83
CA ILE A 153 4.07 13.70 5.81
C ILE A 153 3.68 12.78 6.96
N LEU A 154 4.35 11.63 7.11
CA LEU A 154 4.04 10.67 8.18
C LEU A 154 4.24 11.25 9.60
N ARG A 155 5.30 12.05 9.79
CA ARG A 155 5.61 12.65 11.09
C ARG A 155 4.62 13.75 11.46
N SER A 156 4.37 14.67 10.53
CA SER A 156 3.44 15.79 10.76
C SER A 156 2.00 15.35 10.98
N SER A 157 1.61 14.20 10.41
CA SER A 157 0.29 13.60 10.59
C SER A 157 0.21 12.60 11.76
N GLY A 158 1.32 12.35 12.47
CA GLY A 158 1.35 11.43 13.62
C GLY A 158 1.21 9.94 13.24
N PHE A 159 1.52 9.57 12.01
CA PHE A 159 1.48 8.18 11.52
C PHE A 159 2.84 7.48 11.49
N GLU A 160 3.97 8.19 11.69
CA GLU A 160 5.33 7.62 11.57
C GLU A 160 5.51 6.34 12.42
N ASP A 161 5.10 6.38 13.69
CA ASP A 161 5.27 5.26 14.63
C ASP A 161 4.04 4.34 14.72
N LYS A 162 2.96 4.67 14.01
CA LYS A 162 1.74 3.85 14.02
C LYS A 162 1.94 2.59 13.16
N ARG A 163 1.28 1.51 13.59
CA ARG A 163 1.27 0.22 12.87
C ARG A 163 -0.04 0.09 12.09
N PRO A 164 -0.02 -0.32 10.82
CA PRO A 164 -1.22 -0.54 10.01
C PRO A 164 -2.27 -1.42 10.69
N SER A 165 -1.83 -2.44 11.44
CA SER A 165 -2.73 -3.35 12.15
C SER A 165 -3.55 -2.69 13.27
N LYS A 166 -3.23 -1.44 13.66
CA LYS A 166 -3.89 -0.69 14.72
C LYS A 166 -4.71 0.49 14.21
N LEU A 167 -4.71 0.75 12.89
CA LEU A 167 -5.38 1.90 12.30
C LEU A 167 -6.81 1.56 11.86
N SER A 168 -7.72 2.50 12.07
CA SER A 168 -9.08 2.42 11.52
C SER A 168 -9.10 2.68 10.01
N VAL A 169 -10.24 2.39 9.36
CA VAL A 169 -10.42 2.66 7.91
C VAL A 169 -10.36 4.17 7.66
N GLU A 170 -10.93 4.98 8.55
CA GLU A 170 -10.96 6.44 8.48
C GLU A 170 -9.55 7.03 8.63
N GLU A 171 -8.75 6.51 9.56
CA GLU A 171 -7.35 6.91 9.71
C GLU A 171 -6.52 6.58 8.46
N LEU A 172 -6.73 5.40 7.88
CA LEU A 172 -6.06 4.99 6.63
C LEU A 172 -6.50 5.85 5.44
N LEU A 173 -7.79 6.21 5.34
CA LEU A 173 -8.30 7.12 4.32
C LEU A 173 -7.70 8.52 4.46
N CYS A 174 -7.59 9.02 5.69
CA CYS A 174 -6.94 10.29 6.00
C CYS A 174 -5.46 10.27 5.56
N LEU A 175 -4.73 9.19 5.88
CA LEU A 175 -3.34 9.07 5.47
C LEU A 175 -3.19 9.01 3.93
N LEU A 176 -4.06 8.27 3.24
CA LEU A 176 -4.04 8.22 1.78
C LEU A 176 -4.34 9.60 1.16
N SER A 177 -5.32 10.33 1.70
CA SER A 177 -5.65 11.67 1.18
C SER A 177 -4.49 12.65 1.35
N LEU A 178 -3.74 12.57 2.47
CA LEU A 178 -2.52 13.36 2.68
C LEU A 178 -1.44 13.04 1.64
N PHE A 179 -1.19 11.76 1.35
CA PHE A 179 -0.25 11.39 0.28
C PHE A 179 -0.68 11.95 -1.08
N ASN A 180 -1.97 11.81 -1.43
CA ASN A 180 -2.53 12.32 -2.68
C ASN A 180 -2.41 13.85 -2.80
N GLN A 181 -2.66 14.59 -1.70
CA GLN A 181 -2.48 16.05 -1.66
C GLN A 181 -1.03 16.45 -1.97
N HIS A 182 -0.07 15.65 -1.50
CA HIS A 182 1.35 15.83 -1.77
C HIS A 182 1.83 15.19 -3.08
N LYS A 183 0.92 14.74 -3.97
CA LYS A 183 1.21 14.11 -5.26
C LYS A 183 2.04 12.84 -5.13
N ILE A 184 1.79 12.06 -4.08
CA ILE A 184 2.38 10.73 -3.88
C ILE A 184 1.28 9.71 -4.09
N TYR A 185 1.42 8.91 -5.13
CA TYR A 185 0.41 7.92 -5.53
C TYR A 185 0.95 6.50 -5.45
N PHE A 186 0.04 5.55 -5.28
CA PHE A 186 0.32 4.13 -5.10
C PHE A 186 -0.09 3.29 -6.30
N HIS A 187 -0.98 3.81 -7.15
CA HIS A 187 -1.47 3.16 -8.36
C HIS A 187 -1.21 4.01 -9.61
N ASN A 188 -0.81 3.37 -10.71
CA ASN A 188 -0.63 4.04 -11.99
C ASN A 188 -1.98 4.11 -12.75
N LYS A 189 -2.57 5.29 -12.84
CA LYS A 189 -3.84 5.52 -13.53
C LYS A 189 -3.82 5.24 -15.04
N LYS A 190 -2.64 5.10 -15.67
CA LYS A 190 -2.56 4.73 -17.09
C LYS A 190 -3.08 3.32 -17.37
N ASP A 191 -3.10 2.44 -16.37
CA ASP A 191 -3.58 1.06 -16.52
C ASP A 191 -5.12 0.95 -16.52
N ALA A 192 -5.82 2.02 -16.10
CA ALA A 192 -7.29 2.03 -16.00
C ALA A 192 -8.01 2.04 -17.36
N SER A 193 -7.35 2.48 -18.45
CA SER A 193 -7.96 2.54 -19.78
C SER A 193 -8.32 1.16 -20.35
N TYR A 194 -7.72 0.08 -19.84
CA TYR A 194 -8.04 -1.28 -20.26
C TYR A 194 -9.20 -1.91 -19.44
N ALA A 195 -9.42 -1.46 -18.21
CA ALA A 195 -10.48 -1.98 -17.35
C ALA A 195 -11.86 -1.39 -17.70
N GLU A 196 -11.92 -0.10 -18.06
CA GLU A 196 -13.17 0.53 -18.54
C GLU A 196 -13.65 -0.09 -19.86
N LEU A 197 -12.74 -0.46 -20.76
CA LEU A 197 -13.05 -1.22 -21.98
C LEU A 197 -13.56 -2.64 -21.69
N ALA A 198 -13.15 -3.25 -20.59
CA ALA A 198 -13.65 -4.58 -20.20
C ALA A 198 -15.06 -4.51 -19.60
N SER A 199 -15.42 -3.42 -18.91
CA SER A 199 -16.78 -3.20 -18.39
C SER A 199 -17.81 -2.80 -19.45
N SER A 200 -17.38 -2.41 -20.65
CA SER A 200 -18.28 -2.17 -21.79
C SER A 200 -18.69 -3.43 -22.56
N PHE A 201 -18.23 -4.62 -22.12
CA PHE A 201 -18.54 -5.93 -22.71
C PHE A 201 -19.32 -6.85 -21.77
N ASP A 202 -20.12 -6.31 -20.84
CA ASP A 202 -21.22 -7.10 -20.26
C ASP A 202 -22.52 -6.83 -21.03
N PRO A 203 -23.24 -7.89 -21.49
CA PRO A 203 -24.35 -7.81 -22.44
C PRO A 203 -25.68 -7.29 -21.88
#